data_AF-A0AAD9F1X8-F1
#
_entry.id   AF-A0AAD9F1X8-F1
#
_cell.length_a   1.000
_cell.length_b   1.000
_cell.length_c   1.000
_cell.angle_alpha   90.00
_cell.angle_beta   90.00
_cell.angle_gamma   90.00
#
_symmetry.space_group_name_H-M   'P 1'
#
loop_
_entity.id
_entity.type
_entity.pdbx_description
1 polymer ?
#
loop_
_entity_poly.entity_id
_entity_poly.type
_entity_poly.pdbx_seq_one_letter_code
_entity_poly.pdbx_strand_id
1 'polypeptide(L)'
;MFVYYAFISLESYALAILAYDRLIAICFPLRHNSINTMQSMSWIVGVTWFFAIGAIAFTTAEQLSQHRMASPHDRSRKDEDEDDPVDRMISRTGCAEQHYAVQECMAEHQDWRICKSQVQTFKDCMMNFQIARKEQLMKQRQKTFPESAPS
;
A
#
# COMPACT_ATOMS: atom_id res chain seq x y z
N MET A 1 0.99 12.14 -7.30
CA MET A 1 0.19 13.39 -7.31
C MET A 1 0.07 14.02 -5.93
N PHE A 2 -0.32 13.29 -4.88
CA PHE A 2 -0.36 13.81 -3.51
C PHE A 2 0.98 14.41 -3.02
N VAL A 3 2.10 13.70 -3.21
CA VAL A 3 3.43 14.17 -2.82
C VAL A 3 3.83 15.46 -3.55
N TYR A 4 3.43 15.62 -4.81
CA TYR A 4 3.68 16.83 -5.60
C TYR A 4 2.90 18.05 -5.07
N TYR A 5 1.62 17.87 -4.72
CA TYR A 5 0.81 18.92 -4.10
C TYR A 5 1.27 19.26 -2.67
N ALA A 6 1.67 18.26 -1.89
CA ALA A 6 2.27 18.48 -0.58
C ALA A 6 3.57 19.29 -0.71
N PHE A 7 4.44 18.92 -1.64
CA PHE A 7 5.69 19.62 -1.92
C PHE A 7 5.43 21.07 -2.37
N ILE A 8 4.52 21.31 -3.32
CA ILE A 8 4.17 22.67 -3.76
C ILE A 8 3.60 23.51 -2.61
N SER A 9 2.75 22.93 -1.75
CA SER A 9 2.17 23.65 -0.62
C SER A 9 3.24 24.08 0.39
N LEU A 10 4.21 23.21 0.68
CA LEU A 10 5.33 23.49 1.58
C LEU A 10 6.26 24.56 1.01
N GLU A 11 6.58 24.49 -0.29
CA GLU A 11 7.40 25.48 -0.99
C GLU A 11 6.73 26.87 -0.99
N SER A 12 5.41 26.94 -1.27
CA SER A 12 4.67 28.19 -1.24
C SER A 12 4.61 28.82 0.17
N TYR A 13 4.53 27.99 1.22
CA TYR A 13 4.50 28.43 2.61
C TYR A 13 5.87 28.98 3.06
N ALA A 14 6.96 28.31 2.70
CA ALA A 14 8.31 28.80 2.99
C ALA A 14 8.55 30.17 2.34
N LEU A 15 8.14 30.35 1.08
CA LEU A 15 8.25 31.63 0.39
C LEU A 15 7.38 32.73 1.02
N ALA A 16 6.16 32.40 1.45
CA ALA A 16 5.27 33.36 2.11
C ALA A 16 5.84 33.84 3.45
N ILE A 17 6.40 32.95 4.27
CA ILE A 17 7.03 33.31 5.55
C ILE A 17 8.26 34.18 5.32
N LEU A 18 9.14 33.78 4.40
CA LEU A 18 10.37 34.52 4.09
C LEU A 18 10.06 35.90 3.50
N ALA A 19 9.08 36.00 2.61
CA ALA A 19 8.63 37.28 2.06
C ALA A 19 8.00 38.16 3.14
N TYR A 20 7.24 37.57 4.07
CA TYR A 20 6.63 38.28 5.18
C TYR A 20 7.65 38.81 6.19
N ASP A 21 8.65 37.99 6.57
CA ASP A 21 9.78 38.39 7.41
C ASP A 21 10.56 39.57 6.78
N ARG A 22 10.83 39.48 5.47
CA ARG A 22 11.48 40.55 4.72
C ARG A 22 10.62 41.80 4.58
N LEU A 23 9.32 41.66 4.36
CA LEU A 23 8.38 42.78 4.32
C LEU A 23 8.35 43.51 5.67
N ILE A 24 8.36 42.78 6.78
CA ILE A 24 8.46 43.38 8.13
C ILE A 24 9.79 44.13 8.29
N ALA A 25 10.91 43.49 7.93
CA ALA A 25 12.24 44.07 8.08
C ALA A 25 12.41 45.39 7.30
N ILE A 26 11.78 45.51 6.13
CA ILE A 26 11.82 46.72 5.30
C ILE A 26 10.83 47.77 5.78
N CYS A 27 9.59 47.38 6.10
CA CYS A 27 8.53 48.34 6.39
C CYS A 27 8.62 48.94 7.81
N PHE A 28 9.22 48.26 8.79
CA PHE A 28 9.24 48.72 10.19
C PHE A 28 10.54 48.40 10.94
N PRO A 29 11.65 49.11 10.66
CA PRO A 29 12.94 48.87 11.31
C PRO A 29 12.97 49.18 12.82
N LEU A 30 11.96 49.87 13.39
CA LEU A 30 12.00 50.40 14.78
C LEU A 30 10.72 50.20 15.62
N ARG A 31 9.76 49.37 15.22
CA ARG A 31 8.53 49.11 16.00
C ARG A 31 8.26 47.61 16.18
N HIS A 32 9.25 46.92 16.74
CA HIS A 32 9.24 45.46 16.93
C HIS A 32 8.31 44.97 18.06
N ASN A 33 7.84 45.81 18.99
CA ASN A 33 7.44 45.28 20.30
C ASN A 33 5.93 45.12 20.64
N SER A 34 4.96 45.26 19.73
CA SER A 34 3.57 44.96 20.21
C SER A 34 2.51 44.68 19.17
N ILE A 35 2.46 45.42 18.06
CA ILE A 35 1.13 45.63 17.45
C ILE A 35 0.71 44.64 16.37
N ASN A 36 1.58 43.81 15.78
CA ASN A 36 1.07 42.88 14.76
C ASN A 36 1.87 41.60 14.44
N THR A 37 2.94 41.26 15.14
CA THR A 37 3.62 39.98 14.84
C THR A 37 2.77 38.78 15.30
N MET A 38 2.19 38.83 16.50
CA MET A 38 1.40 37.70 17.05
C MET A 38 0.06 37.51 16.34
N GLN A 39 -0.64 38.60 16.00
CA GLN A 39 -1.93 38.52 15.32
C GLN A 39 -1.78 38.16 13.85
N SER A 40 -0.79 38.71 13.16
CA SER A 40 -0.55 38.38 11.75
C SER A 40 0.04 36.99 11.56
N MET A 41 0.94 36.55 12.45
CA MET A 41 1.40 35.15 12.47
C MET A 41 0.21 34.20 12.75
N SER A 42 -0.67 34.54 13.70
CA SER A 42 -1.88 33.75 13.97
C SER A 42 -2.83 33.71 12.77
N TRP A 43 -2.94 34.79 12.00
CA TRP A 43 -3.76 34.83 10.79
C TRP A 43 -3.20 33.94 9.68
N ILE A 44 -1.89 33.97 9.44
CA ILE A 44 -1.22 33.12 8.44
C ILE A 44 -1.36 31.65 8.85
N VAL A 45 -1.09 31.33 10.12
CA VAL A 45 -1.30 29.99 10.67
C VAL A 45 -2.76 29.58 10.50
N GLY A 46 -3.72 30.44 10.83
CA GLY A 46 -5.15 30.19 10.62
C GLY A 46 -5.48 29.85 9.18
N VAL A 47 -5.03 30.65 8.21
CA VAL A 47 -5.23 30.42 6.77
C VAL A 47 -4.59 29.09 6.34
N THR A 48 -3.39 28.79 6.81
CA THR A 48 -2.70 27.51 6.55
C THR A 48 -3.47 26.33 7.11
N TRP A 49 -4.00 26.44 8.33
CA TRP A 49 -4.84 25.42 8.94
C TRP A 49 -6.15 25.22 8.16
N PHE A 50 -6.80 26.31 7.73
CA PHE A 50 -8.00 26.21 6.89
C PHE A 50 -7.72 25.57 5.54
N PHE A 51 -6.59 25.90 4.90
CA PHE A 51 -6.18 25.30 3.63
C PHE A 51 -5.81 23.82 3.80
N ALA A 52 -5.10 23.47 4.87
CA ALA A 52 -4.78 22.08 5.21
C ALA A 52 -6.04 21.27 5.53
N ILE A 53 -6.97 21.82 6.31
CA ILE A 53 -8.28 21.20 6.59
C ILE A 53 -9.09 21.09 5.31
N GLY A 54 -9.07 22.09 4.43
CA GLY A 54 -9.76 22.04 3.14
C GLY A 54 -9.18 21.00 2.19
N ALA A 55 -7.85 20.86 2.14
CA ALA A 55 -7.17 19.82 1.38
C ALA A 55 -7.44 18.42 1.96
N ILE A 56 -7.40 18.27 3.29
CA ILE A 56 -7.79 17.03 3.98
C ILE A 56 -9.28 16.75 3.74
N ALA A 57 -10.16 17.74 3.84
CA ALA A 57 -11.59 17.59 3.60
C ALA A 57 -11.84 17.16 2.15
N PHE A 58 -11.14 17.75 1.17
CA PHE A 58 -11.24 17.41 -0.23
C PHE A 58 -10.73 16.00 -0.52
N THR A 59 -9.57 15.60 0.02
CA THR A 59 -9.11 14.21 -0.10
C THR A 59 -10.02 13.24 0.64
N THR A 60 -10.55 13.61 1.81
CA THR A 60 -11.51 12.80 2.55
C THR A 60 -12.89 12.77 1.91
N ALA A 61 -13.27 13.75 1.09
CA ALA A 61 -14.53 13.80 0.35
C ALA A 61 -14.45 12.93 -0.90
N GLU A 62 -13.33 12.97 -1.62
CA GLU A 62 -12.97 12.01 -2.66
C GLU A 62 -12.88 10.58 -2.08
N GLN A 63 -12.31 10.44 -0.87
CA GLN A 63 -12.37 9.21 -0.11
C GLN A 63 -13.79 8.92 0.38
N LEU A 64 -14.67 9.86 0.76
CA LEU A 64 -16.01 9.53 1.27
C LEU A 64 -16.91 8.95 0.17
N SER A 65 -16.68 9.31 -1.09
CA SER A 65 -17.24 8.61 -2.25
C SER A 65 -16.68 7.18 -2.43
N GLN A 66 -15.46 6.91 -1.95
CA GLN A 66 -14.77 5.61 -2.05
C GLN A 66 -14.79 4.77 -0.74
N HIS A 67 -15.10 5.38 0.42
CA HIS A 67 -14.66 4.95 1.76
C HIS A 67 -15.78 5.05 2.80
N ARG A 68 -17.04 4.83 2.37
CA ARG A 68 -18.14 4.35 3.24
C ARG A 68 -17.79 3.07 4.03
N MET A 69 -16.55 2.59 3.97
CA MET A 69 -16.09 1.40 4.65
C MET A 69 -15.34 1.66 5.97
N ALA A 70 -14.37 2.54 6.16
CA ALA A 70 -13.58 2.44 7.43
C ALA A 70 -14.22 3.14 8.67
N SER A 71 -14.94 2.37 9.49
CA SER A 71 -15.27 2.67 10.90
C SER A 71 -14.17 2.14 11.84
N PRO A 72 -13.82 2.82 12.95
CA PRO A 72 -12.78 2.37 13.86
C PRO A 72 -13.33 1.41 14.91
N HIS A 73 -12.74 0.22 14.97
CA HIS A 73 -12.85 -0.78 16.03
C HIS A 73 -14.12 -1.66 16.05
N ASP A 74 -14.36 -2.40 14.96
CA ASP A 74 -15.02 -3.71 15.06
C ASP A 74 -14.26 -4.74 14.22
N ARG A 75 -13.96 -5.90 14.81
CA ARG A 75 -13.05 -6.93 14.30
C ARG A 75 -13.70 -7.82 13.22
N SER A 76 -14.72 -7.33 12.53
CA SER A 76 -15.48 -8.10 11.56
C SER A 76 -15.89 -7.24 10.35
N ARG A 77 -14.95 -7.05 9.43
CA ARG A 77 -15.30 -6.91 8.02
C ARG A 77 -14.60 -8.03 7.28
N LYS A 78 -15.38 -8.96 6.73
CA LYS A 78 -14.94 -9.79 5.62
C LYS A 78 -14.67 -8.84 4.46
N ASP A 79 -13.39 -8.61 4.18
CA ASP A 79 -12.96 -8.12 2.88
C ASP A 79 -13.29 -9.23 1.88
N GLU A 80 -14.39 -9.07 1.15
CA GLU A 80 -14.73 -9.95 0.04
C GLU A 80 -13.85 -9.55 -1.16
N ASP A 81 -12.83 -10.37 -1.41
CA ASP A 81 -12.18 -10.64 -2.69
C ASP A 81 -11.01 -9.75 -3.17
N GLU A 82 -10.06 -9.39 -2.30
CA GLU A 82 -8.65 -9.24 -2.72
C GLU A 82 -7.86 -10.49 -2.31
N ASP A 83 -8.14 -11.64 -2.94
CA ASP A 83 -7.24 -12.79 -2.84
C ASP A 83 -5.88 -12.39 -3.39
N ASP A 84 -4.85 -12.47 -2.53
CA ASP A 84 -3.47 -12.22 -2.92
C ASP A 84 -3.14 -13.05 -4.17
N PRO A 85 -2.50 -12.46 -5.20
CA PRO A 85 -2.12 -13.18 -6.41
C PRO A 85 -1.40 -14.52 -6.15
N VAL A 86 -0.67 -14.63 -5.03
CA VAL A 86 0.00 -15.85 -4.57
C VAL A 86 -1.01 -16.89 -4.08
N ASP A 87 -2.00 -16.51 -3.26
CA ASP A 87 -3.04 -17.43 -2.79
C ASP A 87 -3.84 -17.99 -3.97
N ARG A 88 -4.21 -17.14 -4.94
CA ARG A 88 -4.88 -17.57 -6.17
C ARG A 88 -4.04 -18.56 -6.98
N MET A 89 -2.72 -18.36 -7.02
CA MET A 89 -1.80 -19.29 -7.69
C MET A 89 -1.78 -20.63 -6.98
N ILE A 90 -1.71 -20.64 -5.65
CA ILE A 90 -1.65 -21.85 -4.82
C ILE A 90 -2.98 -22.62 -4.84
N SER A 91 -4.13 -21.95 -4.82
CA SER A 91 -5.44 -22.61 -4.97
C SER A 91 -5.56 -23.36 -6.29
N ARG A 92 -4.97 -22.83 -7.38
CA ARG A 92 -4.96 -23.50 -8.69
C ARG A 92 -4.06 -24.73 -8.77
N THR A 93 -3.07 -24.87 -7.87
CA THR A 93 -2.19 -26.05 -7.88
C THR A 93 -2.77 -27.25 -7.14
N GLY A 94 -3.81 -27.04 -6.33
CA GLY A 94 -4.35 -28.06 -5.43
C GLY A 94 -3.52 -28.24 -4.15
N CYS A 95 -2.49 -27.42 -3.93
CA CYS A 95 -1.63 -27.47 -2.74
C CYS A 95 -2.03 -26.48 -1.63
N ALA A 96 -3.26 -25.96 -1.70
CA ALA A 96 -3.74 -24.93 -0.78
C ALA A 96 -3.87 -25.43 0.65
N GLU A 97 -4.32 -26.67 0.87
CA GLU A 97 -4.44 -27.24 2.20
C GLU A 97 -3.08 -27.25 2.93
N GLN A 98 -2.02 -27.68 2.24
CA GLN A 98 -0.66 -27.71 2.80
C GLN A 98 -0.10 -26.30 3.02
N HIS A 99 -0.48 -25.33 2.19
CA HIS A 99 -0.13 -23.93 2.38
C HIS A 99 -0.76 -23.36 3.67
N TYR A 100 -2.05 -23.60 3.89
CA TYR A 100 -2.72 -23.17 5.12
C TYR A 100 -2.14 -23.84 6.36
N ALA A 101 -1.77 -25.12 6.27
CA ALA A 101 -1.10 -25.83 7.37
C ALA A 101 0.27 -25.21 7.75
N VAL A 102 1.00 -24.67 6.77
CA VAL A 102 2.25 -23.93 7.03
C VAL A 102 1.95 -22.59 7.73
N GLN A 103 0.97 -21.84 7.21
CA GLN A 103 0.56 -20.56 7.79
C GLN A 103 0.08 -20.71 9.24
N GLU A 104 -0.71 -21.74 9.52
CA GLU A 104 -1.22 -22.04 10.87
C GLU A 104 -0.07 -22.34 11.85
N CYS A 105 0.88 -23.19 11.45
CA CYS A 105 2.06 -23.48 12.27
C CYS A 105 2.91 -22.21 12.53
N MET A 106 3.13 -21.40 11.50
CA MET A 106 3.89 -20.16 11.62
C MET A 106 3.17 -19.09 12.45
N ALA A 107 1.84 -19.05 12.42
CA ALA A 107 1.02 -18.17 13.23
C ALA A 107 1.13 -18.53 14.73
N GLU A 108 1.17 -19.83 15.05
CA GLU A 108 1.29 -20.28 16.43
C GLU A 108 2.72 -20.13 16.98
N HIS A 109 3.74 -20.52 16.21
CA HIS A 109 5.10 -20.66 16.72
C HIS A 109 6.03 -19.49 16.37
N GLN A 110 5.74 -18.75 15.30
CA GLN A 110 6.59 -17.69 14.73
C GLN A 110 8.07 -18.07 14.47
N ASP A 111 8.41 -19.37 14.48
CA ASP A 111 9.73 -19.92 14.11
C ASP A 111 9.56 -21.00 13.02
N TRP A 112 10.09 -20.71 11.83
CA TRP A 112 10.00 -21.61 10.67
C TRP A 112 10.70 -22.96 10.88
N ARG A 113 11.66 -23.06 11.82
CA ARG A 113 12.40 -24.31 12.08
C ARG A 113 11.52 -25.37 12.72
N ILE A 114 10.52 -24.96 13.49
CA ILE A 114 9.54 -25.86 14.11
C ILE A 114 8.57 -26.38 13.04
N CYS A 115 8.19 -25.51 12.10
CA CYS A 115 7.27 -25.82 10.99
C CYS A 115 7.92 -26.57 9.81
N LYS A 116 9.10 -27.16 10.00
CA LYS A 116 9.87 -27.81 8.92
C LYS A 116 9.10 -28.93 8.23
N SER A 117 8.31 -29.70 8.96
CA SER A 117 7.47 -30.77 8.40
C SER A 117 6.43 -30.21 7.43
N GLN A 118 5.63 -29.23 7.87
CA GLN A 118 4.58 -28.61 7.04
C GLN A 118 5.16 -27.93 5.80
N VAL A 119 6.29 -27.21 5.96
CA VAL A 119 6.96 -26.54 4.85
C VAL A 119 7.46 -27.56 3.81
N GLN A 120 7.98 -28.70 4.26
CA GLN A 120 8.44 -29.76 3.36
C GLN A 120 7.27 -30.39 2.59
N THR A 121 6.15 -30.68 3.26
CA THR A 121 4.96 -31.23 2.62
C THR A 121 4.39 -30.28 1.56
N PHE A 122 4.31 -28.98 1.86
CA PHE A 122 3.90 -27.98 0.88
C PHE A 122 4.85 -27.92 -0.33
N LYS A 123 6.16 -27.94 -0.08
CA LYS A 123 7.19 -27.96 -1.12
C LYS A 123 7.06 -29.18 -2.04
N ASP A 124 6.83 -30.36 -1.47
CA ASP A 124 6.70 -31.61 -2.23
C ASP A 124 5.45 -31.58 -3.12
N CYS A 125 4.33 -31.07 -2.60
CA CYS A 125 3.10 -30.89 -3.39
C CYS A 125 3.34 -29.96 -4.59
N MET A 126 3.93 -28.78 -4.34
CA MET A 126 4.19 -27.80 -5.40
C MET A 126 5.17 -28.31 -6.46
N MET A 127 6.18 -29.08 -6.05
CA MET A 127 7.13 -29.71 -6.97
C MET A 127 6.44 -30.75 -7.86
N ASN A 128 5.59 -31.60 -7.29
CA ASN A 128 4.83 -32.59 -8.05
C ASN A 128 3.89 -31.93 -9.08
N PHE A 129 3.23 -30.83 -8.71
CA PHE A 129 2.41 -30.05 -9.63
C PHE A 129 3.23 -29.50 -10.81
N GLN A 130 4.42 -28.96 -10.56
CA GLN A 130 5.29 -28.46 -11.63
C GLN A 130 5.77 -29.58 -12.57
N ILE A 131 6.10 -30.75 -12.02
CA ILE A 131 6.48 -31.94 -12.80
C ILE A 131 5.31 -32.39 -13.70
N ALA A 132 4.11 -32.56 -13.12
CA ALA A 132 2.92 -32.97 -13.86
C ALA A 132 2.58 -31.98 -14.98
N ARG A 133 2.68 -30.66 -14.70
CA ARG A 133 2.48 -29.61 -15.72
C ARG A 133 3.50 -29.72 -16.85
N LYS A 134 4.78 -30.01 -16.55
CA LYS A 134 5.82 -30.21 -17.56
C LYS A 134 5.54 -31.45 -18.42
N GLU A 135 5.12 -32.56 -17.83
CA GLU A 135 4.75 -33.77 -18.58
C GLU A 135 3.55 -33.54 -19.51
N GLN A 136 2.55 -32.77 -19.07
CA GLN A 136 1.42 -32.39 -19.91
C GLN A 136 1.86 -31.56 -21.12
N LEU A 137 2.76 -30.60 -20.92
CA LEU A 137 3.33 -29.80 -22.01
C LEU A 137 4.14 -30.67 -22.98
N MET A 138 4.92 -31.65 -22.49
CA MET A 138 5.64 -32.60 -23.35
C MET A 138 4.66 -33.46 -24.19
N LYS A 139 3.61 -33.99 -23.56
CA LYS A 139 2.55 -34.76 -24.24
C LYS A 139 1.80 -33.91 -25.27
N GLN A 140 1.55 -32.63 -24.99
CA GLN A 140 0.95 -31.69 -25.95
C GLN A 140 1.89 -31.44 -27.13
N ARG A 141 3.17 -31.15 -26.88
CA ARG A 141 4.18 -30.95 -27.93
C ARG A 141 4.25 -32.16 -28.87
N GLN A 142 4.25 -33.37 -28.33
CA GLN A 142 4.32 -34.60 -29.13
C GLN A 142 3.04 -34.88 -29.94
N LYS A 143 1.88 -34.39 -29.48
CA LYS A 143 0.63 -34.42 -30.27
C LYS A 143 0.60 -33.37 -31.38
N THR A 144 1.14 -32.18 -31.12
CA THR A 144 1.20 -31.08 -32.11
C THR A 144 2.21 -31.36 -33.22
N PHE A 145 3.23 -32.18 -32.95
CA PHE A 145 4.21 -32.63 -33.94
C PHE A 145 4.29 -34.16 -33.88
N PRO A 146 3.32 -34.88 -34.49
CA PRO A 146 3.43 -36.32 -34.61
C PRO A 146 4.64 -36.61 -35.49
N GLU A 147 5.60 -37.32 -34.91
CA GLU A 147 6.80 -37.82 -35.57
C GLU A 147 6.46 -38.29 -36.99
N SER A 148 7.03 -37.62 -38.00
CA SER A 148 7.05 -38.11 -39.37
C SER A 148 7.61 -39.53 -39.33
N ALA A 149 6.74 -40.52 -39.48
CA ALA A 149 7.08 -41.92 -39.41
C ALA A 149 8.26 -42.22 -40.36
N PRO A 150 9.31 -42.92 -39.90
CA PRO A 150 10.29 -43.48 -40.83
C PRO A 150 9.57 -44.49 -41.73
N SER A 151 9.60 -44.24 -43.04
CA SER A 151 9.34 -45.27 -44.07
C SER A 151 10.51 -46.22 -44.19
#